data_AF-Q2SEN0-F1
#
_entry.id   AF-Q2SEN0-F1
#
_cell.length_a   1.000
_cell.length_b   1.000
_cell.length_c   1.000
_cell.angle_alpha   90.00
_cell.angle_beta   90.00
_cell.angle_gamma   90.00
#
_symmetry.space_group_name_H-M   'P 1'
#
loop_
_entity.id
_entity.type
_entity.pdbx_description
1 polymer ?
#
loop_
_entity_poly.entity_id
_entity_poly.type
_entity_poly.pdbx_seq_one_letter_code
_entity_poly.pdbx_strand_id
1 'polypeptide(L)'
;MKTVVIQSFRTHDVPPWVEKCQRSVIHWAQLQGHEYLFYDDRFFDCLPDWYRARTGGQIHLMADLARLERAAELLAGDYERVIWVDIDVYIGAPECLTVVDSDSFAFCREVWISESDGAIHRYHRVNNAIAVFCRDNPFLDFYRYSCKQMVRNDQALRHVTIGTSWLTHLHERVRFPLLNHVALLSPWVLQDLSRGEGKFLDLYRQEFAAPVYAANLCLTFRNKNLTGRTVTDGDFERAILHFARLGEE
;
A
#
# COMPACT_ATOMS: atom_id res chain seq x y z
N MET A 1 -8.27 -21.78 4.33
CA MET A 1 -7.07 -21.45 3.56
C MET A 1 -6.07 -20.75 4.46
N LYS A 2 -4.91 -21.37 4.71
CA LYS A 2 -3.86 -20.88 5.61
C LYS A 2 -3.27 -19.59 5.06
N THR A 3 -3.45 -18.49 5.79
CA THR A 3 -3.13 -17.13 5.33
C THR A 3 -2.12 -16.46 6.24
N VAL A 4 -1.15 -15.77 5.66
CA VAL A 4 -0.21 -14.90 6.38
C VAL A 4 -0.27 -13.47 5.86
N VAL A 5 -0.33 -12.53 6.79
CA VAL A 5 -0.19 -11.10 6.56
C VAL A 5 1.26 -10.71 6.82
N ILE A 6 1.89 -10.04 5.86
CA ILE A 6 3.28 -9.59 5.96
C ILE A 6 3.38 -8.07 5.90
N GLN A 7 4.19 -7.50 6.79
CA GLN A 7 4.64 -6.12 6.75
C GLN A 7 6.15 -6.04 6.92
N SER A 8 6.75 -4.94 6.48
CA SER A 8 8.15 -4.65 6.78
C SER A 8 8.37 -3.20 7.13
N PHE A 9 9.25 -2.98 8.11
CA PHE A 9 9.78 -1.67 8.42
C PHE A 9 11.07 -1.77 9.23
N ARG A 10 11.86 -0.70 9.27
CA ARG A 10 12.95 -0.58 10.24
C ARG A 10 12.40 -0.65 11.67
N THR A 11 13.23 -1.09 12.61
CA THR A 11 12.87 -1.27 14.03
C THR A 11 13.36 -0.15 14.94
N HIS A 12 14.07 0.84 14.39
CA HIS A 12 14.58 2.01 15.10
C HIS A 12 13.94 3.29 14.56
N ASP A 13 13.79 4.30 15.40
CA ASP A 13 13.21 5.61 15.06
C ASP A 13 11.89 5.48 14.29
N VAL A 14 11.02 4.60 14.79
CA VAL A 14 9.69 4.35 14.24
C VAL A 14 8.75 5.45 14.75
N PRO A 15 8.12 6.24 13.88
CA PRO A 15 7.16 7.25 14.32
C PRO A 15 5.96 6.60 15.03
N PRO A 16 5.45 7.18 16.13
CA PRO A 16 4.33 6.59 16.89
C PRO A 16 3.07 6.30 16.06
N TRP A 17 2.79 7.12 15.04
CA TRP A 17 1.65 6.88 14.14
C TRP A 17 1.85 5.66 13.23
N VAL A 18 3.10 5.32 12.88
CA VAL A 18 3.42 4.10 12.12
C VAL A 18 3.20 2.87 13.00
N GLU A 19 3.57 2.94 14.29
CA GLU A 19 3.27 1.85 15.24
C GLU A 19 1.76 1.63 15.41
N LYS A 20 0.95 2.71 15.38
CA LYS A 20 -0.52 2.61 15.37
C LYS A 20 -1.02 1.91 14.11
N CYS A 21 -0.46 2.23 12.94
CA CYS A 21 -0.77 1.56 11.68
C CYS A 21 -0.46 0.06 11.78
N GLN A 22 0.77 -0.29 12.18
CA GLN A 22 1.19 -1.69 12.36
C GLN A 22 0.27 -2.45 13.33
N ARG A 23 -0.02 -1.88 14.50
CA ARG A 23 -0.92 -2.49 15.48
C ARG A 23 -2.32 -2.75 14.93
N SER A 24 -2.85 -1.83 14.11
CA SER A 24 -4.17 -2.01 13.48
C SER A 24 -4.16 -3.19 12.50
N VAL A 25 -3.06 -3.41 11.78
CA VAL A 25 -2.90 -4.54 10.87
C VAL A 25 -2.74 -5.86 11.62
N ILE A 26 -1.96 -5.88 12.72
CA ILE A 26 -1.84 -7.06 13.60
C ILE A 26 -3.22 -7.44 14.14
N HIS A 27 -3.97 -6.45 14.65
CA HIS A 27 -5.31 -6.67 15.19
C HIS A 27 -6.27 -7.22 14.13
N TRP A 28 -6.31 -6.62 12.94
CA TRP A 28 -7.10 -7.11 11.82
C TRP A 28 -6.71 -8.54 11.43
N ALA A 29 -5.42 -8.84 11.30
CA ALA A 29 -4.94 -10.18 10.95
C ALA A 29 -5.44 -11.22 11.98
N GLN A 30 -5.33 -10.91 13.27
CA GLN A 30 -5.82 -11.78 14.35
C GLN A 30 -7.33 -11.99 14.29
N LEU A 31 -8.11 -10.93 14.06
CA LEU A 31 -9.57 -11.02 13.92
C LEU A 31 -9.99 -11.90 12.74
N GLN A 32 -9.24 -11.86 11.64
CA GLN A 32 -9.48 -12.70 10.47
C GLN A 32 -8.89 -14.12 10.61
N GLY A 33 -8.28 -14.45 11.76
CA GLY A 33 -7.63 -15.75 11.99
C GLY A 33 -6.40 -15.99 11.10
N HIS A 34 -5.75 -14.92 10.65
CA HIS A 34 -4.54 -14.96 9.83
C HIS A 34 -3.29 -14.92 10.71
N GLU A 35 -2.22 -15.57 10.25
CA GLU A 35 -0.90 -15.38 10.85
C GLU A 35 -0.35 -14.00 10.47
N TYR A 36 0.48 -13.42 11.32
CA TYR A 36 1.15 -12.15 11.05
C TYR A 36 2.66 -12.33 11.15
N LEU A 37 3.38 -11.88 10.13
CA LEU A 37 4.84 -11.97 10.05
C LEU A 37 5.43 -10.60 9.70
N PHE A 38 6.37 -10.15 10.51
CA PHE A 38 7.06 -8.88 10.33
C PHE A 38 8.50 -9.09 9.90
N TYR A 39 8.95 -8.34 8.90
CA TYR A 39 10.35 -8.29 8.49
C TYR A 39 10.97 -6.94 8.86
N ASP A 40 12.13 -6.97 9.52
CA ASP A 40 12.99 -5.80 9.66
C ASP A 40 13.73 -5.51 8.34
N ASP A 41 14.88 -4.84 8.39
CA ASP A 41 15.68 -4.52 7.21
C ASP A 41 16.10 -5.76 6.39
N ARG A 42 16.08 -6.97 6.98
CA ARG A 42 16.30 -8.25 6.29
C ARG A 42 15.20 -8.56 5.27
N PHE A 43 14.11 -7.80 5.24
CA PHE A 43 13.09 -7.89 4.20
C PHE A 43 13.69 -7.92 2.79
N PHE A 44 14.72 -7.10 2.57
CA PHE A 44 15.37 -6.97 1.27
C PHE A 44 16.33 -8.13 0.95
N ASP A 45 16.71 -8.99 1.89
CA ASP A 45 17.76 -10.02 1.70
C ASP A 45 17.44 -11.03 0.58
N CYS A 46 16.17 -11.15 0.19
CA CYS A 46 15.74 -11.94 -0.97
C CYS A 46 16.10 -11.31 -2.32
N LEU A 47 16.52 -10.04 -2.35
CA LEU A 47 16.81 -9.31 -3.59
C LEU A 47 18.22 -9.62 -4.12
N PRO A 48 18.35 -9.96 -5.42
CA PRO A 48 19.66 -10.11 -6.05
C PRO A 48 20.49 -8.82 -6.03
N ASP A 49 21.81 -8.94 -5.87
CA ASP A 49 22.74 -7.81 -5.85
C ASP A 49 22.62 -6.91 -7.08
N TRP A 50 22.49 -7.52 -8.27
CA TRP A 50 22.34 -6.78 -9.52
C TRP A 50 21.08 -5.90 -9.52
N TYR A 51 19.99 -6.33 -8.87
CA TYR A 51 18.75 -5.58 -8.80
C TYR A 51 18.92 -4.37 -7.89
N ARG A 52 19.53 -4.57 -6.70
CA ARG A 52 19.86 -3.50 -5.75
C ARG A 52 20.76 -2.45 -6.36
N ALA A 53 21.79 -2.87 -7.12
CA ALA A 53 22.69 -1.98 -7.82
C ALA A 53 21.95 -1.16 -8.90
N ARG A 54 21.06 -1.80 -9.67
CA ARG A 54 20.30 -1.12 -10.75
C ARG A 54 19.26 -0.14 -10.24
N THR A 55 18.63 -0.41 -9.10
CA THR A 55 17.68 0.54 -8.49
C THR A 55 18.38 1.70 -7.78
N GLY A 56 19.71 1.67 -7.61
CA GLY A 56 20.47 2.72 -6.94
C GLY A 56 20.05 2.94 -5.50
N GLY A 57 19.55 1.89 -4.82
CA GLY A 57 19.04 1.99 -3.45
C GLY A 57 17.66 2.65 -3.32
N GLN A 58 16.92 2.86 -4.42
CA GLN A 58 15.54 3.34 -4.36
C GLN A 58 14.65 2.31 -3.62
N ILE A 59 14.36 2.59 -2.35
CA ILE A 59 13.63 1.69 -1.44
C ILE A 59 12.28 1.25 -2.02
N HIS A 60 11.55 2.14 -2.71
CA HIS A 60 10.26 1.80 -3.32
C HIS A 60 10.38 0.67 -4.36
N LEU A 61 11.35 0.78 -5.28
CA LEU A 61 11.58 -0.23 -6.31
C LEU A 61 12.12 -1.54 -5.72
N MET A 62 12.90 -1.45 -4.65
CA MET A 62 13.35 -2.61 -3.89
C MET A 62 12.19 -3.30 -3.20
N ALA A 63 11.30 -2.56 -2.55
CA ALA A 63 10.15 -3.08 -1.84
C ALA A 63 9.12 -3.70 -2.79
N ASP A 64 8.96 -3.14 -4.00
CA ASP A 64 8.09 -3.69 -5.04
C ASP A 64 8.49 -5.12 -5.43
N LEU A 65 9.79 -5.43 -5.57
CA LEU A 65 10.21 -6.81 -5.83
C LEU A 65 10.27 -7.65 -4.56
N ALA A 66 10.76 -7.09 -3.45
CA ALA A 66 10.97 -7.86 -2.21
C ALA A 66 9.65 -8.45 -1.68
N ARG A 67 8.55 -7.71 -1.73
CA ARG A 67 7.23 -8.23 -1.32
C ARG A 67 6.80 -9.44 -2.15
N LEU A 68 7.15 -9.46 -3.44
CA LEU A 68 6.81 -10.56 -4.35
C LEU A 68 7.70 -11.78 -4.11
N GLU A 69 8.99 -11.57 -3.87
CA GLU A 69 9.91 -12.66 -3.52
C GLU A 69 9.54 -13.30 -2.18
N ARG A 70 9.22 -12.50 -1.15
CA ARG A 70 8.74 -13.02 0.14
C ARG A 70 7.40 -13.74 0.02
N ALA A 71 6.47 -13.21 -0.78
CA ALA A 71 5.22 -13.91 -1.04
C ALA A 71 5.46 -15.27 -1.71
N ALA A 72 6.36 -15.34 -2.70
CA ALA A 72 6.68 -16.60 -3.37
C ALA A 72 7.33 -17.63 -2.43
N GLU A 73 8.25 -17.20 -1.56
CA GLU A 73 8.86 -18.05 -0.53
C GLU A 73 7.81 -18.65 0.42
N LEU A 74 6.88 -17.81 0.90
CA LEU A 74 5.84 -18.24 1.83
C LEU A 74 4.80 -19.17 1.18
N LEU A 75 4.41 -18.90 -0.07
CA LEU A 75 3.46 -19.73 -0.82
C LEU A 75 4.04 -21.08 -1.24
N ALA A 76 5.36 -21.16 -1.44
CA ALA A 76 6.08 -22.42 -1.66
C ALA A 76 6.19 -23.28 -0.39
N GLY A 77 6.06 -22.65 0.78
CA GLY A 77 5.91 -23.34 2.07
C GLY A 77 4.46 -23.75 2.32
N ASP A 78 4.02 -23.69 3.57
CA ASP A 78 2.70 -24.18 3.98
C ASP A 78 1.54 -23.20 3.74
N TYR A 79 1.81 -21.96 3.34
CA TYR A 79 0.76 -20.95 3.15
C TYR A 79 0.06 -21.07 1.81
N GLU A 80 -1.25 -20.90 1.84
CA GLU A 80 -2.10 -20.88 0.65
C GLU A 80 -2.40 -19.45 0.17
N ARG A 81 -2.29 -18.45 1.06
CA ARG A 81 -2.41 -17.02 0.73
C ARG A 81 -1.41 -16.18 1.51
N VAL A 82 -0.83 -15.20 0.80
CA VAL A 82 -0.01 -14.14 1.39
C VAL A 82 -0.66 -12.80 1.11
N ILE A 83 -0.77 -11.97 2.15
CA ILE A 83 -1.30 -10.61 2.06
C ILE A 83 -0.18 -9.66 2.48
N TRP A 84 0.34 -8.89 1.54
CA TRP A 84 1.22 -7.77 1.84
C TRP A 84 0.40 -6.56 2.24
N VAL A 85 0.84 -5.85 3.29
CA VAL A 85 0.28 -4.57 3.73
C VAL A 85 1.42 -3.59 3.99
N ASP A 86 1.43 -2.44 3.33
CA ASP A 86 2.42 -1.39 3.60
C ASP A 86 2.31 -0.94 5.08
N ILE A 87 3.44 -0.58 5.70
CA ILE A 87 3.48 -0.30 7.15
C ILE A 87 2.63 0.92 7.56
N ASP A 88 2.39 1.83 6.62
CA ASP A 88 1.66 3.07 6.79
C ASP A 88 0.18 2.94 6.43
N VAL A 89 -0.33 1.71 6.37
CA VAL A 89 -1.76 1.42 6.28
C VAL A 89 -2.36 1.34 7.69
N TYR A 90 -3.35 2.18 7.95
CA TYR A 90 -4.20 2.09 9.13
C TYR A 90 -5.53 1.43 8.78
N ILE A 91 -5.95 0.43 9.56
CA ILE A 91 -7.23 -0.26 9.44
C ILE A 91 -8.14 0.25 10.57
N GLY A 92 -9.20 0.98 10.19
CA GLY A 92 -10.13 1.62 11.13
C GLY A 92 -11.42 0.86 11.34
N ALA A 93 -11.79 -0.03 10.42
CA ALA A 93 -12.96 -0.91 10.54
C ALA A 93 -12.56 -2.37 10.22
N PRO A 94 -11.83 -3.04 11.14
CA PRO A 94 -11.22 -4.33 10.87
C PRO A 94 -12.23 -5.46 10.62
N GLU A 95 -13.45 -5.36 11.17
CA GLU A 95 -14.53 -6.32 10.92
C GLU A 95 -15.11 -6.19 9.51
N CYS A 96 -15.00 -5.01 8.90
CA CYS A 96 -15.54 -4.72 7.57
C CYS A 96 -14.51 -4.93 6.45
N LEU A 97 -13.21 -4.83 6.75
CA LEU A 97 -12.17 -5.06 5.76
C LEU A 97 -12.05 -6.55 5.45
N THR A 98 -12.74 -6.99 4.41
CA THR A 98 -12.57 -8.32 3.83
C THR A 98 -11.62 -8.26 2.64
N VAL A 99 -10.66 -9.18 2.62
CA VAL A 99 -9.93 -9.48 1.39
C VAL A 99 -10.80 -10.40 0.55
N VAL A 100 -10.97 -10.07 -0.73
CA VAL A 100 -11.84 -10.80 -1.66
C VAL A 100 -11.60 -12.30 -1.49
N ASP A 101 -12.69 -13.05 -1.32
CA ASP A 101 -12.65 -14.51 -1.30
C ASP A 101 -12.40 -15.02 -2.73
N SER A 102 -11.16 -14.84 -3.16
CA SER A 102 -10.68 -15.20 -4.48
C SER A 102 -9.50 -16.13 -4.31
N ASP A 103 -9.51 -17.21 -5.09
CA ASP A 103 -8.36 -18.11 -5.25
C ASP A 103 -7.28 -17.48 -6.18
N SER A 104 -7.25 -16.14 -6.28
CA SER A 104 -6.40 -15.40 -7.20
C SER A 104 -5.60 -14.31 -6.50
N PHE A 105 -5.44 -13.15 -7.14
CA PHE A 105 -4.71 -12.00 -6.64
C PHE A 105 -5.58 -10.75 -6.65
N ALA A 106 -5.23 -9.77 -5.82
CA ALA A 106 -5.92 -8.49 -5.77
C ALA A 106 -4.97 -7.37 -5.35
N PHE A 107 -5.31 -6.15 -5.78
CA PHE A 107 -4.63 -4.90 -5.46
C PHE A 107 -5.64 -3.83 -5.09
N CYS A 108 -5.21 -2.67 -4.62
CA CYS A 108 -6.12 -1.59 -4.25
C CYS A 108 -6.53 -0.75 -5.45
N ARG A 109 -7.83 -0.40 -5.52
CA ARG A 109 -8.26 0.75 -6.32
C ARG A 109 -7.64 2.01 -5.72
N GLU A 110 -7.07 2.86 -6.56
CA GLU A 110 -6.52 4.15 -6.14
C GLU A 110 -7.40 5.29 -6.67
N VAL A 111 -7.75 6.20 -5.78
CA VAL A 111 -8.15 7.57 -6.12
C VAL A 111 -7.06 8.48 -5.57
N TRP A 112 -6.53 9.37 -6.39
CA TRP A 112 -5.49 10.31 -5.99
C TRP A 112 -5.90 11.74 -6.36
N ILE A 113 -5.94 12.61 -5.36
CA ILE A 113 -6.23 14.03 -5.54
C ILE A 113 -5.00 14.85 -5.16
N SER A 114 -4.57 15.75 -6.02
CA SER A 114 -3.47 16.67 -5.73
C SER A 114 -3.74 18.05 -6.33
N GLU A 115 -2.95 19.04 -5.93
CA GLU A 115 -3.00 20.38 -6.50
C GLU A 115 -1.60 20.75 -6.99
N SER A 116 -1.49 21.26 -8.21
CA SER A 116 -0.25 21.84 -8.72
C SER A 116 -0.58 23.00 -9.63
N ASP A 117 0.20 24.07 -9.57
CA ASP A 117 0.01 25.28 -10.39
C ASP A 117 -1.42 25.85 -10.33
N GLY A 118 -2.06 25.73 -9.15
CA GLY A 118 -3.43 26.19 -8.91
C GLY A 118 -4.53 25.29 -9.48
N ALA A 119 -4.18 24.19 -10.17
CA ALA A 119 -5.11 23.22 -10.71
C ALA A 119 -5.25 21.99 -9.80
N ILE A 120 -6.48 21.51 -9.62
CA ILE A 120 -6.75 20.25 -8.92
C ILE A 120 -6.70 19.12 -9.95
N HIS A 121 -5.89 18.10 -9.65
CA HIS A 121 -5.75 16.89 -10.44
C HIS A 121 -6.40 15.70 -9.74
N ARG A 122 -7.06 14.86 -10.54
CA ARG A 122 -7.74 13.64 -10.09
C ARG A 122 -7.23 12.47 -10.92
N TYR A 123 -6.82 11.41 -10.25
CA TYR A 123 -6.33 10.20 -10.93
C TYR A 123 -7.03 8.97 -10.36
N HIS A 124 -7.37 8.04 -11.24
CA HIS A 124 -7.88 6.72 -10.89
C HIS A 124 -6.86 5.69 -11.36
N ARG A 125 -6.32 4.90 -10.43
CA ARG A 125 -5.18 4.02 -10.67
C ARG A 125 -5.33 2.72 -9.89
N VAL A 126 -4.31 1.87 -9.97
CA VAL A 126 -4.13 0.71 -9.10
C VAL A 126 -2.87 0.93 -8.26
N ASN A 127 -2.95 0.65 -6.96
CA ASN A 127 -1.81 0.66 -6.05
C ASN A 127 -1.65 -0.67 -5.31
N ASN A 128 -0.47 -0.91 -4.78
CA ASN A 128 -0.09 -2.14 -4.10
C ASN A 128 0.12 -1.94 -2.59
N ALA A 129 -0.55 -0.96 -1.98
CA ALA A 129 -0.52 -0.73 -0.54
C ALA A 129 -1.05 -1.94 0.24
N ILE A 130 -2.05 -2.63 -0.32
CA ILE A 130 -2.39 -4.01 0.03
C ILE A 130 -2.31 -4.83 -1.25
N ALA A 131 -1.63 -5.97 -1.18
CA ALA A 131 -1.50 -6.91 -2.29
C ALA A 131 -1.76 -8.33 -1.81
N VAL A 132 -2.56 -9.08 -2.55
CA VAL A 132 -3.01 -10.42 -2.19
C VAL A 132 -2.52 -11.38 -3.24
N PHE A 133 -1.93 -12.49 -2.81
CA PHE A 133 -1.49 -13.57 -3.70
C PHE A 133 -1.91 -14.92 -3.11
N CYS A 134 -2.61 -15.72 -3.90
CA CYS A 134 -2.91 -17.12 -3.55
C CYS A 134 -1.94 -18.08 -4.25
N ARG A 135 -1.75 -19.25 -3.65
CA ARG A 135 -1.05 -20.38 -4.24
C ARG A 135 -1.72 -20.76 -5.57
N ASP A 136 -0.93 -21.35 -6.48
CA ASP A 136 -1.38 -21.85 -7.78
C ASP A 136 -1.92 -20.78 -8.75
N ASN A 137 -1.71 -19.50 -8.44
CA ASN A 137 -1.99 -18.41 -9.36
C ASN A 137 -0.72 -17.96 -10.13
N PRO A 138 -0.73 -17.92 -11.48
CA PRO A 138 0.47 -17.61 -12.27
C PRO A 138 0.88 -16.12 -12.21
N PHE A 139 0.04 -15.24 -11.67
CA PHE A 139 0.27 -13.81 -11.68
C PHE A 139 1.51 -13.42 -10.88
N LEU A 140 1.75 -14.04 -9.73
CA LEU A 140 2.89 -13.69 -8.88
C LEU A 140 4.21 -13.91 -9.62
N ASP A 141 4.37 -15.04 -10.31
CA ASP A 141 5.56 -15.33 -11.09
C ASP A 141 5.70 -14.41 -12.30
N PHE A 142 4.59 -14.12 -12.99
CA PHE A 142 4.58 -13.14 -14.07
C PHE A 142 4.99 -11.75 -13.59
N TYR A 143 4.52 -11.31 -12.42
CA TYR A 143 4.84 -10.01 -11.86
C TYR A 143 6.31 -9.95 -11.44
N ARG A 144 6.81 -10.97 -10.72
CA ARG A 144 8.25 -11.10 -10.37
C ARG A 144 9.14 -11.03 -11.60
N TYR A 145 8.78 -11.74 -12.66
CA TYR A 145 9.49 -11.69 -13.93
C TYR A 145 9.46 -10.28 -14.53
N SER A 146 8.29 -9.65 -14.59
CA SER A 146 8.09 -8.31 -15.16
C SER A 146 8.91 -7.26 -14.41
N CYS A 147 8.89 -7.25 -13.07
CA CYS A 147 9.71 -6.37 -12.24
C CYS A 147 11.20 -6.46 -12.60
N LYS A 148 11.73 -7.70 -12.69
CA LYS A 148 13.13 -7.93 -13.02
C LYS A 148 13.46 -7.45 -14.44
N GLN A 149 12.57 -7.66 -15.41
CA GLN A 149 12.79 -7.19 -16.79
C GLN A 149 12.73 -5.67 -16.89
N MET A 150 11.80 -5.01 -16.21
CA MET A 150 11.69 -3.56 -16.22
C MET A 150 12.95 -2.91 -15.63
N VAL A 151 13.44 -3.39 -14.48
CA VAL A 151 14.68 -2.84 -13.87
C VAL A 151 15.93 -3.10 -14.72
N ARG A 152 15.97 -4.23 -15.44
CA ARG A 152 17.08 -4.52 -16.36
C ARG A 152 17.13 -3.55 -17.53
N ASN A 153 15.98 -3.29 -18.14
CA ASN A 153 15.91 -2.66 -19.46
C ASN A 153 15.55 -1.17 -19.44
N ASP A 154 14.86 -0.70 -18.41
CA ASP A 154 14.47 0.70 -18.31
C ASP A 154 15.67 1.59 -17.95
N GLN A 155 15.82 2.70 -18.69
CA GLN A 155 16.86 3.69 -18.48
C GLN A 155 16.45 4.78 -17.48
N ALA A 156 15.14 4.94 -17.22
CA ALA A 156 14.59 6.02 -16.40
C ALA A 156 13.61 5.48 -15.34
N LEU A 157 14.11 4.65 -14.44
CA LEU A 157 13.32 4.07 -13.34
C LEU A 157 12.85 5.15 -12.36
N ARG A 158 11.53 5.40 -12.34
CA ARG A 158 10.86 6.20 -11.31
C ARG A 158 10.28 5.27 -10.25
N HIS A 159 10.15 5.74 -9.01
CA HIS A 159 9.62 4.95 -7.90
C HIS A 159 8.22 4.35 -8.14
N VAL A 160 7.40 4.93 -9.02
CA VAL A 160 6.07 4.42 -9.39
C VAL A 160 6.06 3.44 -10.57
N THR A 161 7.21 3.22 -11.22
CA THR A 161 7.29 2.51 -12.49
C THR A 161 6.77 1.07 -12.38
N ILE A 162 7.15 0.35 -11.32
CA ILE A 162 6.85 -1.09 -11.15
C ILE A 162 5.53 -1.32 -10.42
N GLY A 163 5.28 -0.61 -9.33
CA GLY A 163 3.99 -0.66 -8.62
C GLY A 163 2.88 0.03 -9.41
N THR A 164 2.54 1.25 -9.00
CA THR A 164 1.32 1.94 -9.44
C THR A 164 1.18 2.05 -10.96
N SER A 165 2.21 2.51 -11.67
CA SER A 165 2.10 2.78 -13.12
C SER A 165 1.91 1.49 -13.92
N TRP A 166 2.70 0.46 -13.67
CA TRP A 166 2.57 -0.81 -14.39
C TRP A 166 1.27 -1.55 -14.05
N LEU A 167 0.91 -1.63 -12.77
CA LEU A 167 -0.34 -2.26 -12.34
C LEU A 167 -1.57 -1.57 -12.93
N THR A 168 -1.54 -0.23 -13.04
CA THR A 168 -2.63 0.54 -13.67
C THR A 168 -2.79 0.14 -15.14
N HIS A 169 -1.71 0.21 -15.92
CA HIS A 169 -1.76 -0.16 -17.35
C HIS A 169 -2.16 -1.62 -17.56
N LEU A 170 -1.70 -2.53 -16.68
CA LEU A 170 -2.07 -3.93 -16.75
C LEU A 170 -3.57 -4.13 -16.47
N HIS A 171 -4.10 -3.46 -15.44
CA HIS A 171 -5.51 -3.52 -15.09
C HIS A 171 -6.41 -2.98 -16.21
N GLU A 172 -6.01 -1.90 -16.88
CA GLU A 172 -6.75 -1.35 -18.02
C GLU A 172 -6.98 -2.37 -19.14
N ARG A 173 -6.05 -3.32 -19.31
CA ARG A 173 -6.08 -4.36 -20.35
C ARG A 173 -6.68 -5.68 -19.90
N VAL A 174 -6.36 -6.12 -18.69
CA VAL A 174 -6.69 -7.47 -18.19
C VAL A 174 -7.91 -7.48 -17.27
N ARG A 175 -8.19 -6.37 -16.56
CA ARG A 175 -9.30 -6.22 -15.61
C ARG A 175 -9.34 -7.30 -14.52
N PHE A 176 -8.33 -7.28 -13.64
CA PHE A 176 -8.28 -8.14 -12.45
C PHE A 176 -9.01 -7.53 -11.23
N PRO A 177 -9.36 -8.33 -10.20
CA PRO A 177 -10.08 -7.84 -9.01
C PRO A 177 -9.32 -6.74 -8.24
N LEU A 178 -10.07 -5.76 -7.72
CA LEU A 178 -9.53 -4.68 -6.89
C LEU A 178 -10.22 -4.64 -5.52
N LEU A 179 -9.44 -4.34 -4.49
CA LEU A 179 -9.91 -3.94 -3.16
C LEU A 179 -10.44 -2.51 -3.25
N ASN A 180 -11.73 -2.33 -3.00
CA ASN A 180 -12.40 -1.05 -3.21
C ASN A 180 -12.59 -0.21 -1.94
N HIS A 181 -12.18 -0.74 -0.78
CA HIS A 181 -12.39 -0.11 0.52
C HIS A 181 -11.09 0.34 1.20
N VAL A 182 -10.01 0.44 0.41
CA VAL A 182 -8.69 0.88 0.87
C VAL A 182 -8.37 2.23 0.23
N ALA A 183 -8.35 3.29 1.02
CA ALA A 183 -7.99 4.62 0.56
C ALA A 183 -6.48 4.81 0.43
N LEU A 184 -6.07 5.70 -0.47
CA LEU A 184 -4.70 6.19 -0.58
C LEU A 184 -4.74 7.71 -0.34
N LEU A 185 -4.24 8.14 0.83
CA LEU A 185 -4.38 9.54 1.24
C LEU A 185 -3.22 10.38 0.71
N SER A 186 -3.51 11.19 -0.30
CA SER A 186 -2.55 12.20 -0.73
C SER A 186 -2.31 13.24 0.37
N PRO A 187 -1.20 14.00 0.31
CA PRO A 187 -0.93 15.04 1.30
C PRO A 187 -2.03 16.10 1.43
N TRP A 188 -2.79 16.36 0.36
CA TRP A 188 -3.94 17.26 0.40
C TRP A 188 -5.11 16.68 1.17
N VAL A 189 -5.46 15.42 0.87
CA VAL A 189 -6.56 14.73 1.53
C VAL A 189 -6.21 14.44 2.99
N LEU A 190 -4.96 14.06 3.28
CA LEU A 190 -4.47 13.82 4.64
C LEU A 190 -4.56 15.08 5.50
N GLN A 191 -4.18 16.25 4.99
CA GLN A 191 -4.28 17.51 5.74
C GLN A 191 -5.73 17.91 6.02
N ASP A 192 -6.63 17.75 5.06
CA ASP A 192 -8.04 18.04 5.28
C ASP A 192 -8.64 17.02 6.27
N LEU A 193 -8.29 15.73 6.16
CA LEU A 193 -8.68 14.71 7.14
C LEU A 193 -8.11 14.99 8.53
N SER A 194 -6.89 15.52 8.65
CA SER A 194 -6.28 15.87 9.94
C SER A 194 -6.99 17.04 10.65
N ARG A 195 -7.83 17.78 9.92
CA ARG A 195 -8.71 18.84 10.43
C ARG A 195 -10.16 18.37 10.59
N GLY A 196 -10.49 17.21 10.02
CA GLY A 196 -11.84 16.66 9.94
C GLY A 196 -12.70 17.25 8.81
N GLU A 197 -12.18 18.22 8.05
CA GLU A 197 -12.92 18.97 7.02
C GLU A 197 -11.98 19.53 5.96
N GLY A 198 -12.54 19.81 4.77
CA GLY A 198 -11.86 20.57 3.72
C GLY A 198 -12.20 20.11 2.30
N LYS A 199 -11.94 21.01 1.34
CA LYS A 199 -12.36 20.84 -0.06
C LYS A 199 -11.79 19.58 -0.72
N PHE A 200 -10.58 19.14 -0.35
CA PHE A 200 -9.96 17.95 -0.92
C PHE A 200 -10.53 16.69 -0.31
N LEU A 201 -10.87 16.70 0.98
CA LEU A 201 -11.55 15.58 1.62
C LEU A 201 -12.96 15.39 1.05
N ASP A 202 -13.71 16.48 0.86
CA ASP A 202 -15.05 16.41 0.28
C ASP A 202 -15.01 15.90 -1.17
N LEU A 203 -14.08 16.42 -1.97
CA LEU A 203 -13.85 15.92 -3.32
C LEU A 203 -13.41 14.45 -3.31
N TYR A 204 -12.54 14.05 -2.38
CA TYR A 204 -12.11 12.66 -2.25
C TYR A 204 -13.27 11.73 -1.92
N ARG A 205 -14.16 12.12 -1.01
CA ARG A 205 -15.36 11.33 -0.67
C ARG A 205 -16.26 11.13 -1.89
N GLN A 206 -16.45 12.18 -2.69
CA GLN A 206 -17.21 12.13 -3.93
C GLN A 206 -16.57 11.19 -4.98
N GLU A 207 -15.27 11.31 -5.20
CA GLU A 207 -14.53 10.51 -6.19
C GLU A 207 -14.32 9.06 -5.75
N PHE A 208 -14.14 8.82 -4.44
CA PHE A 208 -13.96 7.47 -3.91
C PHE A 208 -15.29 6.70 -3.92
N ALA A 209 -16.41 7.35 -3.58
CA ALA A 209 -17.77 6.82 -3.74
C ALA A 209 -18.00 5.40 -3.14
N ALA A 210 -17.28 5.05 -2.08
CA ALA A 210 -17.39 3.77 -1.39
C ALA A 210 -17.00 3.93 0.09
N PRO A 211 -17.48 3.05 0.99
CA PRO A 211 -16.97 2.97 2.35
C PRO A 211 -15.45 2.76 2.36
N VAL A 212 -14.77 3.37 3.32
CA VAL A 212 -13.33 3.22 3.51
C VAL A 212 -13.08 2.52 4.84
N TYR A 213 -12.45 1.34 4.81
CA TYR A 213 -12.16 0.55 6.02
C TYR A 213 -10.69 0.58 6.40
N ALA A 214 -9.82 0.89 5.43
CA ALA A 214 -8.39 1.09 5.64
C ALA A 214 -7.88 2.26 4.80
N ALA A 215 -6.79 2.87 5.23
CA ALA A 215 -6.16 3.98 4.53
C ALA A 215 -4.63 3.86 4.59
N ASN A 216 -3.98 3.87 3.43
CA ASN A 216 -2.55 4.13 3.36
C ASN A 216 -2.32 5.64 3.51
N LEU A 217 -1.50 6.02 4.49
CA LEU A 217 -1.24 7.42 4.84
C LEU A 217 -0.11 8.06 4.02
N CYS A 218 0.60 7.27 3.21
CA CYS A 218 1.69 7.69 2.34
C CYS A 218 2.88 8.31 3.10
N LEU A 219 3.53 7.50 3.95
CA LEU A 219 4.75 7.78 4.71
C LEU A 219 5.83 8.48 3.88
N THR A 220 5.90 8.19 2.58
CA THR A 220 6.83 8.82 1.64
C THR A 220 6.79 10.36 1.68
N PHE A 221 5.67 10.97 2.08
CA PHE A 221 5.49 12.43 2.16
C PHE A 221 5.72 13.02 3.54
N ARG A 222 5.98 12.20 4.57
CA ARG A 222 6.28 12.67 5.92
C ARG A 222 7.37 13.76 5.91
N ASN A 223 7.04 14.93 6.44
CA ASN A 223 7.90 16.11 6.52
C ASN A 223 8.48 16.61 5.18
N LYS A 224 7.92 16.19 4.04
CA LYS A 224 8.28 16.74 2.73
C LYS A 224 7.40 17.93 2.39
N ASN A 225 8.01 18.99 1.86
CA ASN A 225 7.29 20.11 1.30
C ASN A 225 6.89 19.80 -0.15
N LEU A 226 5.59 19.77 -0.41
CA LEU A 226 5.01 19.65 -1.75
C LEU A 226 4.20 20.91 -2.01
N THR A 227 4.69 21.74 -2.94
CA THR A 227 3.99 22.97 -3.37
C THR A 227 3.50 23.82 -2.18
N GLY A 228 4.34 23.98 -1.16
CA GLY A 228 4.02 24.76 0.05
C GLY A 228 3.27 24.01 1.15
N ARG A 229 2.98 22.71 0.98
CA ARG A 229 2.32 21.87 2.00
C ARG A 229 3.31 20.89 2.60
N THR A 230 3.32 20.81 3.92
CA THR A 230 4.09 19.80 4.65
C THR A 230 3.12 19.00 5.53
N VAL A 231 3.19 17.68 5.46
CA VAL A 231 2.45 16.79 6.36
C VAL A 231 3.36 16.36 7.50
N THR A 232 2.98 16.73 8.72
CA THR A 232 3.74 16.48 9.95
C THR A 232 3.25 15.21 10.64
N ASP A 233 4.03 14.67 11.58
CA ASP A 233 3.57 13.54 12.41
C ASP A 233 2.25 13.83 13.13
N GLY A 234 2.03 15.08 13.57
CA GLY A 234 0.75 15.48 14.16
C GLY A 234 -0.42 15.43 13.18
N ASP A 235 -0.18 15.64 11.88
CA ASP A 235 -1.22 15.48 10.86
C ASP A 235 -1.59 14.01 10.66
N PHE A 236 -0.61 13.10 10.63
CA PHE A 236 -0.85 11.66 10.57
C PHE A 236 -1.65 11.18 11.79
N GLU A 237 -1.27 11.60 12.99
CA GLU A 237 -1.96 11.22 14.22
C GLU A 237 -3.41 11.70 14.25
N ARG A 238 -3.66 12.96 13.89
CA ARG A 238 -5.03 13.48 13.81
C ARG A 238 -5.85 12.80 12.72
N ALA A 239 -5.24 12.53 11.56
CA ALA A 239 -5.91 11.81 10.48
C ALA A 239 -6.34 10.40 10.92
N ILE A 240 -5.49 9.66 11.64
CA ILE A 240 -5.83 8.36 12.24
C ILE A 240 -7.02 8.50 13.21
N LEU A 241 -7.00 9.50 14.09
CA LEU A 241 -8.09 9.72 15.05
C LEU A 241 -9.42 10.02 14.36
N HIS A 242 -9.42 10.86 13.33
CA HIS A 242 -10.63 11.15 12.56
C HIS A 242 -11.09 9.94 11.76
N PHE A 243 -10.17 9.16 11.20
CA PHE A 243 -10.50 7.94 10.47
C PHE A 243 -11.13 6.87 11.39
N ALA A 244 -10.58 6.69 12.59
CA ALA A 244 -11.10 5.72 13.56
C ALA A 244 -12.57 6.02 13.95
N ARG A 245 -12.92 7.29 14.14
CA ARG A 245 -14.31 7.70 14.46
C ARG A 245 -15.30 7.38 13.34
N LEU A 246 -14.86 7.40 12.09
CA LEU A 246 -15.71 7.05 10.94
C LEU A 246 -16.03 5.54 10.88
N GLY A 247 -15.29 4.70 11.59
CA GLY A 247 -15.56 3.26 11.70
C GLY A 247 -16.50 2.90 12.86
N GLU A 248 -16.82 3.84 13.74
CA GLU A 248 -17.72 3.66 14.90
C GLU A 248 -19.18 4.07 14.60
N GLU A 249 -19.42 4.75 13.46
CA GLU A 249 -20.74 5.21 12.98
C GLU A 249 -21.34 4.28 11.92
#